data_AF-A0A293MTB3-F1
#
_entry.id   AF-A0A293MTB3-F1
#
_cell.length_a   1.000
_cell.length_b   1.000
_cell.length_c   1.000
_cell.angle_alpha   90.00
_cell.angle_beta   90.00
_cell.angle_gamma   90.00
#
_symmetry.space_group_name_H-M   'P 1'
#
loop_
_entity.id
_entity.type
_entity.pdbx_description
1 polymer ?
#
loop_
_entity_poly.entity_id
_entity_poly.type
_entity_poly.pdbx_seq_one_letter_code
_entity_poly.pdbx_strand_id
1 'polypeptide(L)'
;MDVLNCELQWIDERCYRKIAVVSDNVKKKPHRFNSYEDEPVCMIPDSVSQVVADGGTHPMGFFREHVPVPQQFLARICGTKHVRRNQIERETNTKIEVPGKDTDGDVVVSGSDKNSVDSACLRLRNIVFQLRQKEEFTHFVALPMNQLDHALKEFEEIVRKTCSMRDTDRFLFQSPGKLHMTIGMLVLLGKKEVKQAESLLHSCSDLITKILEDEPLRVRVQGLEYMNDDPSQVDVLYAKAVSCSSKDGRPNSRLQQFVDEIAQRFLDAGLMLQPQSKQVKLHMTLMNTKFREQRFATENVSRAAPRNPRQSFDASAILKRYRDHSFGKVTVPSVSILIPRSCDAKGFYDNVGKLDLPGNQ
;
A
#
# COMPACT_ATOMS: atom_id res chain seq x y z
N MET A 1 18.51 -29.20 -9.93
CA MET A 1 17.51 -28.14 -10.19
C MET A 1 17.03 -28.30 -11.62
N ASP A 2 15.77 -27.99 -11.92
CA ASP A 2 15.40 -27.70 -13.31
C ASP A 2 16.12 -26.41 -13.74
N VAL A 3 16.74 -26.40 -14.91
CA VAL A 3 17.45 -25.22 -15.44
C VAL A 3 16.49 -24.33 -16.23
N LEU A 4 15.43 -24.89 -16.81
CA LEU A 4 14.48 -24.24 -17.70
C LEU A 4 13.29 -23.65 -16.95
N ASN A 5 12.74 -24.36 -15.96
CA ASN A 5 11.75 -23.80 -15.03
C ASN A 5 12.43 -23.29 -13.76
N CYS A 6 12.51 -21.97 -13.60
CA CYS A 6 12.99 -21.35 -12.38
C CYS A 6 12.12 -20.15 -11.99
N GLU A 7 11.95 -19.94 -10.68
CA GLU A 7 11.18 -18.81 -10.17
C GLU A 7 11.98 -17.52 -10.38
N LEU A 8 11.33 -16.49 -10.92
CA LEU A 8 11.95 -15.21 -11.28
C LEU A 8 11.50 -14.10 -10.32
N GLN A 9 12.41 -13.17 -10.03
CA GLN A 9 12.16 -12.00 -9.18
C GLN A 9 12.66 -10.74 -9.89
N TRP A 10 11.87 -9.67 -9.85
CA TRP A 10 12.23 -8.37 -10.42
C TRP A 10 12.60 -7.40 -9.30
N ILE A 11 13.67 -6.62 -9.51
CA ILE A 11 14.18 -5.58 -8.60
C ILE A 11 14.91 -4.53 -9.45
N ASP A 12 14.64 -3.24 -9.26
CA ASP A 12 15.32 -2.13 -9.94
C ASP A 12 15.43 -2.35 -11.48
N GLU A 13 14.26 -2.55 -12.14
CA GLU A 13 14.08 -2.87 -13.57
C GLU A 13 14.74 -4.18 -14.07
N ARG A 14 15.40 -4.96 -13.21
CA ARG A 14 16.18 -6.15 -13.59
C ARG A 14 15.52 -7.45 -13.15
N CYS A 15 15.54 -8.45 -14.03
CA CYS A 15 15.03 -9.79 -13.76
C CYS A 15 16.13 -10.74 -13.27
N TYR A 16 15.88 -11.43 -12.16
CA TYR A 16 16.83 -12.35 -11.52
C TYR A 16 16.22 -13.73 -11.31
N ARG A 17 17.07 -14.76 -11.39
CA ARG A 17 16.73 -16.14 -11.02
C ARG A 17 16.80 -16.32 -9.50
N LYS A 18 15.69 -16.72 -8.88
CA LYS A 18 15.62 -17.01 -7.44
C LYS A 18 16.41 -18.28 -7.11
N ILE A 19 17.47 -18.14 -6.31
CA ILE A 19 18.25 -19.29 -5.83
C ILE A 19 17.63 -19.80 -4.54
N ALA A 20 17.21 -21.07 -4.53
CA ALA A 20 16.66 -21.73 -3.35
C ALA A 20 17.79 -22.02 -2.33
N VAL A 21 17.88 -21.20 -1.28
CA VAL A 21 18.76 -21.44 -0.13
C VAL A 21 18.16 -22.56 0.73
N VAL A 22 18.98 -23.54 1.10
CA VAL A 22 18.58 -24.65 1.98
C VAL A 22 18.09 -24.07 3.32
N SER A 23 16.89 -24.47 3.74
CA SER A 23 16.17 -23.81 4.83
C SER A 23 16.58 -24.32 6.21
N ASP A 24 17.04 -23.41 7.08
CA ASP A 24 17.12 -23.67 8.52
C ASP A 24 15.70 -23.85 9.11
N ASN A 25 15.50 -24.99 9.77
CA ASN A 25 14.17 -25.47 10.19
C ASN A 25 13.65 -24.79 11.47
N VAL A 26 13.34 -23.49 11.39
CA VAL A 26 12.66 -22.76 12.48
C VAL A 26 11.14 -22.82 12.29
N LYS A 27 10.48 -23.72 13.04
CA LYS A 27 9.01 -23.87 13.06
C LYS A 27 8.30 -22.63 13.66
N LYS A 28 8.14 -21.56 12.86
CA LYS A 28 7.09 -20.55 13.09
C LYS A 28 5.82 -20.97 12.38
N LYS A 29 4.66 -20.80 13.04
CA LYS A 29 3.36 -21.01 12.40
C LYS A 29 3.23 -20.06 11.20
N PRO A 30 2.70 -20.50 10.04
CA PRO A 30 2.45 -19.59 8.94
C PRO A 30 1.38 -18.58 9.36
N HIS A 31 1.71 -17.29 9.30
CA HIS A 31 0.68 -16.27 9.22
C HIS A 31 -0.04 -16.46 7.88
N ARG A 32 -1.31 -16.83 7.92
CA ARG A 32 -2.19 -16.73 6.74
C ARG A 32 -2.30 -15.24 6.41
N PHE A 33 -1.66 -14.82 5.32
CA PHE A 33 -1.97 -13.55 4.69
C PHE A 33 -3.44 -13.61 4.24
N ASN A 34 -4.27 -12.70 4.72
CA ASN A 34 -5.72 -12.77 4.57
C ASN A 34 -6.15 -11.77 3.49
N SER A 35 -6.98 -12.18 2.53
CA SER A 35 -7.40 -11.40 1.35
C SER A 35 -8.39 -10.26 1.65
N TYR A 36 -8.13 -9.48 2.71
CA TYR A 36 -9.04 -8.48 3.27
C TYR A 36 -8.27 -7.27 3.89
N GLU A 37 -7.04 -7.02 3.47
CA GLU A 37 -6.17 -5.99 4.04
C GLU A 37 -5.91 -4.80 3.09
N ASP A 38 -6.71 -4.71 2.03
CA ASP A 38 -6.85 -3.55 1.12
C ASP A 38 -7.50 -2.33 1.81
N GLU A 39 -8.16 -2.56 2.96
CA GLU A 39 -8.90 -1.58 3.76
C GLU A 39 -8.21 -1.36 5.13
N PRO A 40 -7.77 -0.13 5.45
CA PRO A 40 -6.79 0.07 6.50
C PRO A 40 -7.36 0.12 7.93
N VAL A 41 -6.51 -0.19 8.91
CA VAL A 41 -6.87 -0.32 10.34
C VAL A 41 -5.88 0.44 11.22
N CYS A 42 -6.36 0.94 12.36
CA CYS A 42 -5.60 1.78 13.29
C CYS A 42 -4.93 0.94 14.40
N MET A 43 -3.59 1.05 14.51
CA MET A 43 -2.75 0.56 15.62
C MET A 43 -1.53 1.50 15.72
N ILE A 44 -1.12 1.90 16.93
CA ILE A 44 -0.15 2.99 17.14
C ILE A 44 1.28 2.45 17.38
N PRO A 45 2.30 3.03 16.72
CA PRO A 45 3.70 2.96 17.16
C PRO A 45 4.25 4.33 17.62
N ASP A 46 5.09 4.33 18.66
CA ASP A 46 5.63 5.53 19.31
C ASP A 46 6.81 6.19 18.56
N SER A 47 7.16 7.42 18.98
CA SER A 47 8.10 8.33 18.32
C SER A 47 9.51 8.37 18.94
N VAL A 48 10.49 8.88 18.17
CA VAL A 48 11.93 8.98 18.56
C VAL A 48 12.52 10.33 18.11
N SER A 49 13.53 10.82 18.85
CA SER A 49 14.17 12.14 18.71
C SER A 49 15.51 12.12 17.93
N GLN A 50 16.12 13.31 17.74
CA GLN A 50 17.40 13.57 17.05
C GLN A 50 18.54 13.76 18.08
N VAL A 51 19.86 13.87 17.78
CA VAL A 51 20.70 14.05 16.56
C VAL A 51 21.99 13.19 16.74
N VAL A 52 23.07 13.14 15.91
CA VAL A 52 23.76 14.11 15.02
C VAL A 52 24.44 13.40 13.82
N ALA A 53 25.45 14.01 13.17
CA ALA A 53 26.24 13.47 12.05
C ALA A 53 27.74 13.84 12.15
N ASP A 54 28.62 13.11 11.43
CA ASP A 54 29.71 13.67 10.59
C ASP A 54 30.22 12.59 9.58
N GLY A 55 31.04 12.97 8.59
CA GLY A 55 31.49 12.14 7.47
C GLY A 55 33.00 11.83 7.42
N GLY A 56 33.45 11.25 6.30
CA GLY A 56 34.86 10.91 6.06
C GLY A 56 35.18 10.48 4.62
N THR A 57 36.20 11.11 4.04
CA THR A 57 36.65 10.93 2.64
C THR A 57 37.64 9.77 2.49
N HIS A 58 37.57 9.00 1.40
CA HIS A 58 38.43 7.82 1.16
C HIS A 58 39.06 7.80 -0.25
N PRO A 59 40.15 7.03 -0.47
CA PRO A 59 41.03 7.20 -1.63
C PRO A 59 40.55 6.50 -2.91
N MET A 60 41.17 6.89 -4.03
CA MET A 60 40.97 6.30 -5.36
C MET A 60 41.26 4.79 -5.37
N GLY A 61 40.36 4.02 -5.99
CA GLY A 61 40.51 2.56 -6.16
C GLY A 61 39.62 1.69 -5.24
N PHE A 62 38.83 2.30 -4.36
CA PHE A 62 37.88 1.61 -3.48
C PHE A 62 36.44 1.95 -3.87
N PHE A 63 35.63 0.94 -4.20
CA PHE A 63 34.21 1.13 -4.49
C PHE A 63 33.44 1.29 -3.18
N ARG A 64 32.52 2.26 -3.12
CA ARG A 64 31.63 2.52 -1.97
C ARG A 64 30.22 2.80 -2.50
N GLU A 65 29.24 2.08 -2.00
CA GLU A 65 27.82 2.30 -2.32
C GLU A 65 27.02 2.50 -1.02
N HIS A 66 26.02 3.38 -1.08
CA HIS A 66 25.09 3.64 0.01
C HIS A 66 23.77 2.89 -0.25
N VAL A 67 23.35 2.08 0.72
CA VAL A 67 22.10 1.34 0.70
C VAL A 67 21.17 1.95 1.76
N PRO A 68 20.11 2.67 1.36
CA PRO A 68 19.11 3.17 2.30
C PRO A 68 18.42 2.01 3.03
N VAL A 69 18.45 2.04 4.37
CA VAL A 69 17.81 1.03 5.22
C VAL A 69 17.08 1.71 6.38
N PRO A 70 15.76 1.56 6.52
CA PRO A 70 15.00 2.06 7.66
C PRO A 70 15.59 1.64 9.01
N GLN A 71 15.58 2.55 9.98
CA GLN A 71 16.23 2.35 11.29
C GLN A 71 15.81 1.06 11.99
N GLN A 72 14.51 0.74 11.95
CA GLN A 72 13.93 -0.50 12.50
C GLN A 72 14.43 -1.80 11.83
N PHE A 73 15.05 -1.71 10.65
CA PHE A 73 15.60 -2.85 9.92
C PHE A 73 17.11 -3.05 10.13
N LEU A 74 17.88 -2.08 10.62
CA LEU A 74 19.35 -2.18 10.76
C LEU A 74 19.80 -3.42 11.56
N ALA A 75 19.15 -3.71 12.68
CA ALA A 75 19.40 -4.93 13.46
C ALA A 75 18.91 -6.21 12.74
N ARG A 76 17.79 -6.10 12.00
CA ARG A 76 17.14 -7.22 11.30
C ARG A 76 17.91 -7.64 10.03
N ILE A 77 18.60 -6.72 9.34
CA ILE A 77 19.50 -7.05 8.22
C ILE A 77 20.75 -7.79 8.71
N CYS A 78 21.35 -7.36 9.83
CA CYS A 78 22.54 -7.98 10.43
C CYS A 78 22.31 -9.43 10.84
N GLY A 79 21.09 -9.73 11.32
CA GLY A 79 20.74 -11.01 11.92
C GLY A 79 21.34 -11.21 13.31
N THR A 80 20.94 -12.30 13.95
CA THR A 80 21.38 -12.68 15.31
C THR A 80 22.91 -12.71 15.39
N LYS A 81 23.49 -12.00 16.38
CA LYS A 81 24.95 -11.87 16.57
C LYS A 81 25.72 -11.44 15.30
N HIS A 82 25.10 -10.65 14.41
CA HIS A 82 25.64 -10.19 13.12
C HIS A 82 26.00 -11.31 12.13
N VAL A 83 25.53 -12.55 12.35
CA VAL A 83 25.89 -13.72 11.53
C VAL A 83 25.59 -13.48 10.04
N ARG A 84 24.47 -12.85 9.69
CA ARG A 84 24.13 -12.59 8.28
C ARG A 84 25.00 -11.50 7.67
N ARG A 85 25.33 -10.43 8.41
CA ARG A 85 26.25 -9.39 7.90
C ARG A 85 27.62 -10.01 7.61
N ASN A 86 28.19 -10.71 8.58
CA ASN A 86 29.49 -11.35 8.47
C ASN A 86 29.51 -12.43 7.36
N GLN A 87 28.38 -13.11 7.13
CA GLN A 87 28.21 -14.04 6.00
C GLN A 87 28.26 -13.33 4.65
N ILE A 88 27.54 -12.21 4.48
CA ILE A 88 27.55 -11.44 3.23
C ILE A 88 28.95 -10.85 2.98
N GLU A 89 29.55 -10.20 3.98
CA GLU A 89 30.91 -9.64 3.92
C GLU A 89 31.92 -10.68 3.42
N ARG A 90 31.87 -11.91 3.97
CA ARG A 90 32.74 -13.03 3.57
C ARG A 90 32.44 -13.58 2.17
N GLU A 91 31.17 -13.73 1.80
CA GLU A 91 30.78 -14.32 0.51
C GLU A 91 30.92 -13.37 -0.68
N THR A 92 30.98 -12.06 -0.43
CA THR A 92 31.17 -11.03 -1.47
C THR A 92 32.55 -10.39 -1.42
N ASN A 93 33.38 -10.68 -0.41
CA ASN A 93 34.65 -10.00 -0.13
C ASN A 93 34.48 -8.46 -0.02
N THR A 94 33.47 -8.04 0.75
CA THR A 94 33.15 -6.62 1.00
C THR A 94 33.11 -6.31 2.49
N LYS A 95 33.17 -5.03 2.82
CA LYS A 95 32.89 -4.49 4.15
C LYS A 95 31.47 -3.93 4.19
N ILE A 96 30.75 -4.17 5.28
CA ILE A 96 29.43 -3.56 5.53
C ILE A 96 29.50 -2.73 6.83
N GLU A 97 29.46 -1.42 6.64
CA GLU A 97 29.35 -0.40 7.69
C GLU A 97 27.86 -0.14 7.94
N VAL A 98 27.40 -0.36 9.17
CA VAL A 98 26.01 -0.16 9.57
C VAL A 98 25.96 1.06 10.49
N PRO A 99 25.10 2.06 10.23
CA PRO A 99 25.02 3.27 11.06
C PRO A 99 24.61 2.96 12.51
N GLY A 100 24.92 3.91 13.40
CA GLY A 100 24.53 3.85 14.80
C GLY A 100 23.01 3.90 14.97
N LYS A 101 22.53 3.52 16.17
CA LYS A 101 21.09 3.51 16.50
C LYS A 101 20.44 4.90 16.46
N ASP A 102 21.25 5.95 16.52
CA ASP A 102 20.83 7.33 16.72
C ASP A 102 21.28 8.25 15.57
N THR A 103 21.88 7.68 14.51
CA THR A 103 22.38 8.40 13.31
C THR A 103 21.54 8.07 12.08
N ASP A 104 21.00 9.09 11.41
CA ASP A 104 20.19 8.97 10.17
C ASP A 104 21.07 8.77 8.91
N GLY A 105 21.94 7.76 8.96
CA GLY A 105 22.82 7.35 7.86
C GLY A 105 22.28 6.18 7.05
N ASP A 106 22.86 5.95 5.87
CA ASP A 106 22.63 4.74 5.08
C ASP A 106 23.58 3.61 5.50
N VAL A 107 23.25 2.37 5.13
CA VAL A 107 24.19 1.24 5.26
C VAL A 107 25.20 1.35 4.13
N VAL A 108 26.47 1.47 4.48
CA VAL A 108 27.57 1.59 3.52
C VAL A 108 28.13 0.21 3.22
N VAL A 109 28.27 -0.09 1.94
CA VAL A 109 28.98 -1.27 1.43
C VAL A 109 30.23 -0.79 0.70
N SER A 110 31.36 -1.46 0.92
CA SER A 110 32.62 -1.09 0.27
C SER A 110 33.54 -2.27 -0.04
N GLY A 111 34.38 -2.13 -1.07
CA GLY A 111 35.22 -3.22 -1.59
C GLY A 111 36.14 -2.81 -2.74
N SER A 112 37.07 -3.69 -3.10
CA SER A 112 38.04 -3.48 -4.19
C SER A 112 37.55 -3.86 -5.58
N ASP A 113 36.46 -4.63 -5.68
CA ASP A 113 35.76 -4.94 -6.93
C ASP A 113 34.33 -4.39 -6.89
N LYS A 114 33.84 -3.89 -8.03
CA LYS A 114 32.50 -3.36 -8.15
C LYS A 114 31.44 -4.45 -8.11
N ASN A 115 31.65 -5.58 -8.80
CA ASN A 115 30.63 -6.64 -8.88
C ASN A 115 30.37 -7.26 -7.49
N SER A 116 31.41 -7.36 -6.67
CA SER A 116 31.36 -7.67 -5.24
C SER A 116 30.48 -6.69 -4.45
N VAL A 117 30.66 -5.39 -4.63
CA VAL A 117 29.83 -4.34 -3.98
C VAL A 117 28.38 -4.42 -4.47
N ASP A 118 28.15 -4.39 -5.79
CA ASP A 118 26.82 -4.49 -6.40
C ASP A 118 26.06 -5.74 -5.89
N SER A 119 26.76 -6.89 -5.75
CA SER A 119 26.22 -8.15 -5.21
C SER A 119 25.86 -8.08 -3.72
N ALA A 120 26.71 -7.45 -2.90
CA ALA A 120 26.43 -7.23 -1.48
C ALA A 120 25.24 -6.26 -1.28
N CYS A 121 25.16 -5.19 -2.06
CA CYS A 121 24.06 -4.25 -2.06
C CYS A 121 22.74 -4.90 -2.51
N LEU A 122 22.76 -5.71 -3.57
CA LEU A 122 21.60 -6.49 -4.03
C LEU A 122 21.11 -7.47 -2.95
N ARG A 123 22.02 -8.11 -2.20
CA ARG A 123 21.67 -8.97 -1.05
C ARG A 123 21.00 -8.15 0.08
N LEU A 124 21.51 -6.96 0.40
CA LEU A 124 20.91 -6.08 1.41
C LEU A 124 19.52 -5.55 0.97
N ARG A 125 19.39 -5.05 -0.26
CA ARG A 125 18.11 -4.63 -0.87
C ARG A 125 17.05 -5.75 -0.79
N ASN A 126 17.44 -6.99 -1.14
CA ASN A 126 16.57 -8.16 -1.02
C ASN A 126 16.09 -8.42 0.43
N ILE A 127 16.98 -8.28 1.42
CA ILE A 127 16.58 -8.46 2.82
C ILE A 127 15.63 -7.34 3.24
N VAL A 128 15.93 -6.07 2.93
CA VAL A 128 15.05 -4.93 3.23
C VAL A 128 13.66 -5.13 2.63
N PHE A 129 13.57 -5.51 1.37
CA PHE A 129 12.32 -5.88 0.71
C PHE A 129 11.58 -7.00 1.47
N GLN A 130 12.25 -8.12 1.77
CA GLN A 130 11.65 -9.22 2.53
C GLN A 130 11.30 -8.88 3.98
N LEU A 131 11.82 -7.79 4.56
CA LEU A 131 11.38 -7.26 5.84
C LEU A 131 10.18 -6.34 5.67
N ARG A 132 10.17 -5.46 4.65
CA ARG A 132 9.06 -4.54 4.34
C ARG A 132 7.76 -5.30 4.04
N GLN A 133 7.84 -6.41 3.29
CA GLN A 133 6.71 -7.32 3.02
C GLN A 133 6.19 -8.11 4.26
N LYS A 134 6.60 -7.73 5.47
CA LYS A 134 6.17 -8.33 6.76
C LYS A 134 5.78 -7.28 7.81
N GLU A 135 5.81 -6.00 7.47
CA GLU A 135 5.28 -4.93 8.31
C GLU A 135 3.81 -4.65 7.96
N GLU A 136 3.07 -4.04 8.88
CA GLU A 136 1.79 -3.41 8.55
C GLU A 136 2.05 -2.13 7.72
N PHE A 137 1.17 -1.83 6.76
CA PHE A 137 1.23 -0.57 6.00
C PHE A 137 1.13 0.64 6.93
N THR A 138 1.76 1.74 6.52
CA THR A 138 1.70 3.03 7.22
C THR A 138 0.95 4.08 6.42
N HIS A 139 0.94 3.95 5.08
CA HIS A 139 0.26 4.84 4.14
C HIS A 139 -0.39 4.00 3.02
N PHE A 140 -1.17 4.64 2.15
CA PHE A 140 -1.72 4.00 0.95
C PHE A 140 -1.87 5.04 -0.17
N VAL A 141 -1.76 4.59 -1.42
CA VAL A 141 -2.04 5.41 -2.60
C VAL A 141 -3.50 5.20 -2.99
N ALA A 142 -4.26 6.27 -3.22
CA ALA A 142 -5.68 6.18 -3.56
C ALA A 142 -6.17 7.34 -4.45
N LEU A 143 -7.33 7.11 -5.06
CA LEU A 143 -8.15 8.12 -5.75
C LEU A 143 -9.24 8.62 -4.79
N PRO A 144 -9.33 9.92 -4.44
CA PRO A 144 -10.40 10.46 -3.60
C PRO A 144 -11.75 10.49 -4.33
N MET A 145 -12.83 10.10 -3.65
CA MET A 145 -14.18 9.92 -4.23
C MET A 145 -15.30 10.62 -3.43
N ASN A 146 -14.95 11.52 -2.50
CA ASN A 146 -15.88 12.22 -1.59
C ASN A 146 -16.99 13.03 -2.31
N GLN A 147 -16.87 13.31 -3.60
CA GLN A 147 -17.96 13.87 -4.42
C GLN A 147 -19.22 12.99 -4.40
N LEU A 148 -19.08 11.70 -4.09
CA LEU A 148 -20.17 10.72 -4.00
C LEU A 148 -20.72 10.55 -2.56
N ASP A 149 -20.31 11.38 -1.60
CA ASP A 149 -20.80 11.34 -0.20
C ASP A 149 -22.33 11.49 -0.09
N HIS A 150 -22.96 12.20 -1.03
CA HIS A 150 -24.43 12.31 -1.10
C HIS A 150 -25.07 10.99 -1.53
N ALA A 151 -24.56 10.39 -2.61
CA ALA A 151 -25.04 9.11 -3.13
C ALA A 151 -24.83 7.96 -2.11
N LEU A 152 -23.76 7.99 -1.31
CA LEU A 152 -23.57 7.06 -0.19
C LEU A 152 -24.68 7.20 0.87
N LYS A 153 -25.03 8.44 1.25
CA LYS A 153 -26.10 8.71 2.24
C LYS A 153 -27.48 8.29 1.72
N GLU A 154 -27.78 8.60 0.46
CA GLU A 154 -29.02 8.16 -0.20
C GLU A 154 -29.09 6.63 -0.27
N PHE A 155 -27.98 5.96 -0.58
CA PHE A 155 -27.88 4.50 -0.59
C PHE A 155 -28.05 3.89 0.81
N GLU A 156 -27.42 4.45 1.86
CA GLU A 156 -27.62 4.02 3.25
C GLU A 156 -29.10 4.15 3.66
N GLU A 157 -29.73 5.30 3.36
CA GLU A 157 -31.12 5.56 3.72
C GLU A 157 -32.09 4.61 2.99
N ILE A 158 -31.89 4.41 1.68
CA ILE A 158 -32.69 3.48 0.87
C ILE A 158 -32.50 2.04 1.35
N VAL A 159 -31.27 1.62 1.65
CA VAL A 159 -30.99 0.28 2.20
C VAL A 159 -31.65 0.10 3.57
N ARG A 160 -31.53 1.05 4.50
CA ARG A 160 -32.20 1.01 5.81
C ARG A 160 -33.73 0.95 5.72
N LYS A 161 -34.34 1.59 4.71
CA LYS A 161 -35.80 1.59 4.51
C LYS A 161 -36.35 0.33 3.84
N THR A 162 -35.53 -0.41 3.08
CA THR A 162 -36.01 -1.47 2.17
C THR A 162 -35.43 -2.86 2.43
N CYS A 163 -34.29 -2.93 3.11
CA CYS A 163 -33.66 -4.16 3.59
C CYS A 163 -33.80 -4.22 5.11
N SER A 164 -34.09 -5.40 5.67
CA SER A 164 -34.31 -5.60 7.11
C SER A 164 -32.99 -5.59 7.90
N MET A 165 -32.27 -4.48 7.82
CA MET A 165 -31.01 -4.19 8.50
C MET A 165 -31.24 -4.03 10.01
N ARG A 166 -30.31 -4.49 10.85
CA ARG A 166 -30.33 -4.17 12.28
C ARG A 166 -29.82 -2.74 12.48
N ASP A 167 -30.20 -2.05 13.56
CA ASP A 167 -29.64 -0.72 13.84
C ASP A 167 -28.13 -0.74 14.13
N THR A 168 -27.55 -1.89 14.47
CA THR A 168 -26.09 -2.08 14.54
C THR A 168 -25.42 -2.16 13.17
N ASP A 169 -26.17 -2.42 12.10
CA ASP A 169 -25.62 -2.49 10.74
C ASP A 169 -25.44 -1.10 10.10
N ARG A 170 -25.99 -0.02 10.69
CA ARG A 170 -25.62 1.36 10.31
C ARG A 170 -24.13 1.68 10.53
N PHE A 171 -23.49 0.96 11.45
CA PHE A 171 -22.06 1.09 11.74
C PHE A 171 -21.19 0.31 10.74
N LEU A 172 -21.78 -0.39 9.77
CA LEU A 172 -21.06 -0.97 8.64
C LEU A 172 -20.74 0.07 7.56
N PHE A 173 -21.55 1.11 7.39
CA PHE A 173 -21.38 2.07 6.30
C PHE A 173 -20.14 2.95 6.49
N GLN A 174 -19.41 3.16 5.40
CA GLN A 174 -18.28 4.08 5.33
C GLN A 174 -18.70 5.47 5.83
N SER A 175 -17.80 6.15 6.54
CA SER A 175 -18.05 7.53 6.96
C SER A 175 -18.03 8.46 5.75
N PRO A 176 -19.00 9.39 5.59
CA PRO A 176 -18.88 10.47 4.62
C PRO A 176 -17.55 11.22 4.81
N GLY A 177 -16.92 11.63 3.71
CA GLY A 177 -15.59 12.19 3.72
C GLY A 177 -14.47 11.14 3.70
N LYS A 178 -14.75 9.84 3.76
CA LYS A 178 -13.76 8.74 3.64
C LYS A 178 -13.87 7.92 2.34
N LEU A 179 -14.67 8.36 1.37
CA LEU A 179 -14.81 7.66 0.09
C LEU A 179 -13.54 7.77 -0.76
N HIS A 180 -13.00 6.62 -1.15
CA HIS A 180 -11.79 6.50 -1.96
C HIS A 180 -11.80 5.19 -2.76
N MET A 181 -10.85 5.07 -3.70
CA MET A 181 -10.48 3.79 -4.30
C MET A 181 -8.98 3.57 -4.11
N THR A 182 -8.60 2.49 -3.43
CA THR A 182 -7.20 2.15 -3.15
C THR A 182 -6.49 1.65 -4.41
N ILE A 183 -5.29 2.19 -4.66
CA ILE A 183 -4.35 1.75 -5.70
C ILE A 183 -3.36 0.74 -5.11
N GLY A 184 -2.85 0.99 -3.90
CA GLY A 184 -2.01 0.03 -3.20
C GLY A 184 -1.45 0.52 -1.86
N MET A 185 -1.02 -0.42 -1.03
CA MET A 185 -0.63 -0.18 0.36
C MET A 185 0.89 0.05 0.48
N LEU A 186 1.29 1.12 1.19
CA LEU A 186 2.70 1.52 1.33
C LEU A 186 3.20 1.28 2.77
N VAL A 187 4.45 0.83 2.88
CA VAL A 187 5.19 0.79 4.15
C VAL A 187 6.29 1.83 4.07
N LEU A 188 6.00 3.05 4.54
CA LEU A 188 6.94 4.16 4.63
C LEU A 188 7.35 4.32 6.10
N LEU A 189 8.64 4.22 6.39
CA LEU A 189 9.21 4.01 7.73
C LEU A 189 10.08 5.19 8.21
N GLY A 190 9.96 6.35 7.55
CA GLY A 190 10.66 7.57 7.94
C GLY A 190 10.39 8.73 6.97
N LYS A 191 10.74 9.95 7.39
CA LYS A 191 10.49 11.18 6.61
C LYS A 191 11.19 11.19 5.24
N LYS A 192 12.33 10.50 5.10
CA LYS A 192 13.00 10.26 3.82
C LYS A 192 12.12 9.48 2.85
N GLU A 193 11.54 8.35 3.29
CA GLU A 193 10.67 7.51 2.44
C GLU A 193 9.34 8.19 2.08
N VAL A 194 8.79 9.03 2.97
CA VAL A 194 7.61 9.86 2.65
C VAL A 194 7.91 10.84 1.52
N LYS A 195 9.04 11.58 1.59
CA LYS A 195 9.47 12.48 0.49
C LYS A 195 9.82 11.74 -0.80
N GLN A 196 10.34 10.51 -0.71
CA GLN A 196 10.59 9.66 -1.87
C GLN A 196 9.28 9.23 -2.54
N ALA A 197 8.28 8.80 -1.74
CA ALA A 197 6.95 8.45 -2.22
C ALA A 197 6.23 9.65 -2.87
N GLU A 198 6.29 10.83 -2.23
CA GLU A 198 5.76 12.09 -2.77
C GLU A 198 6.42 12.45 -4.11
N SER A 199 7.75 12.37 -4.19
CA SER A 199 8.51 12.67 -5.41
C SER A 199 8.20 11.68 -6.55
N LEU A 200 8.03 10.39 -6.21
CA LEU A 200 7.64 9.34 -7.13
C LEU A 200 6.21 9.53 -7.66
N LEU A 201 5.28 10.00 -6.83
CA LEU A 201 3.93 10.33 -7.28
C LEU A 201 3.93 11.55 -8.20
N HIS A 202 4.73 12.58 -7.92
CA HIS A 202 4.92 13.71 -8.83
C HIS A 202 5.56 13.30 -10.16
N SER A 203 6.51 12.35 -10.18
CA SER A 203 7.09 11.85 -11.43
C SER A 203 6.14 10.98 -12.25
N CYS A 204 4.98 10.59 -11.71
CA CYS A 204 3.89 9.97 -12.47
C CYS A 204 3.02 10.98 -13.25
N SER A 205 3.35 12.27 -13.23
CA SER A 205 2.70 13.30 -14.06
C SER A 205 2.80 13.01 -15.56
N ASP A 206 3.87 12.33 -16.02
CA ASP A 206 4.02 11.90 -17.42
C ASP A 206 2.91 10.93 -17.87
N LEU A 207 2.29 10.21 -16.94
CA LEU A 207 1.17 9.30 -17.20
C LEU A 207 -0.13 10.03 -17.52
N ILE A 208 -0.27 11.29 -17.09
CA ILE A 208 -1.43 12.12 -17.43
C ILE A 208 -1.42 12.38 -18.94
N THR A 209 -0.29 12.79 -19.51
CA THR A 209 -0.17 12.96 -20.97
C THR A 209 -0.18 11.62 -21.70
N LYS A 210 0.56 10.60 -21.22
CA LYS A 210 0.70 9.30 -21.91
C LYS A 210 -0.55 8.41 -21.92
N ILE A 211 -1.33 8.41 -20.83
CA ILE A 211 -2.49 7.50 -20.64
C ILE A 211 -3.81 8.28 -20.60
N LEU A 212 -3.79 9.52 -20.09
CA LEU A 212 -4.99 10.35 -20.02
C LEU A 212 -5.11 11.37 -21.17
N GLU A 213 -4.13 11.49 -22.07
CA GLU A 213 -4.17 12.48 -23.18
C GLU A 213 -4.43 13.92 -22.68
N ASP A 214 -4.00 14.23 -21.45
CA ASP A 214 -4.32 15.45 -20.69
C ASP A 214 -5.83 15.75 -20.48
N GLU A 215 -6.70 14.79 -20.81
CA GLU A 215 -8.16 14.84 -20.60
C GLU A 215 -8.57 14.45 -19.16
N PRO A 216 -9.63 15.07 -18.59
CA PRO A 216 -10.11 14.77 -17.24
C PRO A 216 -10.49 13.30 -17.02
N LEU A 217 -10.05 12.72 -15.88
CA LEU A 217 -10.32 11.32 -15.53
C LEU A 217 -11.78 11.13 -15.05
N ARG A 218 -12.70 11.00 -16.02
CA ARG A 218 -14.13 10.81 -15.78
C ARG A 218 -14.46 9.33 -15.50
N VAL A 219 -14.87 9.04 -14.27
CA VAL A 219 -15.20 7.71 -13.77
C VAL A 219 -16.70 7.62 -13.46
N ARG A 220 -17.32 6.49 -13.83
CA ARG A 220 -18.68 6.13 -13.43
C ARG A 220 -18.60 5.08 -12.34
N VAL A 221 -19.30 5.31 -11.23
CA VAL A 221 -19.38 4.37 -10.10
C VAL A 221 -20.76 3.73 -10.11
N GLN A 222 -20.80 2.45 -10.47
CA GLN A 222 -22.06 1.72 -10.70
C GLN A 222 -21.89 0.23 -10.43
N GLY A 223 -22.88 -0.32 -9.72
CA GLY A 223 -23.03 -1.72 -9.45
C GLY A 223 -22.23 -2.18 -8.24
N LEU A 224 -22.84 -3.09 -7.48
CA LEU A 224 -22.33 -3.66 -6.25
C LEU A 224 -21.57 -4.95 -6.52
N GLU A 225 -20.56 -5.18 -5.69
CA GLU A 225 -19.85 -6.44 -5.55
C GLU A 225 -19.29 -6.51 -4.12
N TYR A 226 -18.83 -7.68 -3.68
CA TYR A 226 -18.39 -7.92 -2.32
C TYR A 226 -17.10 -8.73 -2.30
N MET A 227 -16.40 -8.72 -1.17
CA MET A 227 -15.34 -9.69 -0.91
C MET A 227 -15.98 -10.96 -0.34
N ASN A 228 -15.52 -12.13 -0.82
CA ASN A 228 -16.03 -13.50 -0.59
C ASN A 228 -17.12 -13.96 -1.56
N ASP A 229 -17.46 -15.26 -1.48
CA ASP A 229 -18.39 -15.95 -2.38
C ASP A 229 -19.83 -16.08 -1.82
N ASP A 230 -20.02 -15.86 -0.51
CA ASP A 230 -21.32 -16.01 0.16
C ASP A 230 -21.95 -14.64 0.45
N PRO A 231 -23.06 -14.27 -0.22
CA PRO A 231 -23.74 -12.99 -0.02
C PRO A 231 -24.45 -12.88 1.33
N SER A 232 -24.62 -13.97 2.08
CA SER A 232 -25.15 -13.98 3.44
C SER A 232 -24.08 -13.78 4.53
N GLN A 233 -22.80 -13.92 4.16
CA GLN A 233 -21.64 -13.83 5.07
C GLN A 233 -20.60 -12.82 4.57
N VAL A 234 -21.05 -11.61 4.22
CA VAL A 234 -20.20 -10.55 3.67
C VAL A 234 -19.41 -9.86 4.77
N ASP A 235 -18.14 -9.60 4.47
CA ASP A 235 -17.21 -8.82 5.31
C ASP A 235 -17.02 -7.39 4.76
N VAL A 236 -17.02 -7.23 3.42
CA VAL A 236 -16.89 -5.95 2.70
C VAL A 236 -17.80 -5.92 1.48
N LEU A 237 -18.61 -4.87 1.34
CA LEU A 237 -19.42 -4.55 0.15
C LEU A 237 -18.92 -3.24 -0.47
N TYR A 238 -18.72 -3.23 -1.79
CA TYR A 238 -18.15 -2.09 -2.52
C TYR A 238 -18.91 -1.80 -3.81
N ALA A 239 -18.77 -0.56 -4.28
CA ALA A 239 -19.16 -0.17 -5.63
C ALA A 239 -18.01 -0.39 -6.61
N LYS A 240 -18.35 -0.79 -7.83
CA LYS A 240 -17.40 -0.89 -8.96
C LYS A 240 -17.27 0.45 -9.68
N ALA A 241 -16.12 0.66 -10.31
CA ALA A 241 -15.79 1.87 -11.06
C ALA A 241 -15.29 1.55 -12.47
N VAL A 242 -15.70 2.36 -13.45
CA VAL A 242 -15.21 2.29 -14.84
C VAL A 242 -14.98 3.70 -15.40
N SER A 243 -13.83 3.95 -16.04
CA SER A 243 -13.63 5.18 -16.80
C SER A 243 -14.52 5.22 -18.04
N CYS A 244 -15.01 6.41 -18.39
CA CYS A 244 -15.79 6.65 -19.59
C CYS A 244 -15.01 7.58 -20.55
N SER A 245 -15.15 7.35 -21.85
CA SER A 245 -14.59 8.26 -22.87
C SER A 245 -15.33 9.60 -22.87
N SER A 246 -14.58 10.71 -23.00
CA SER A 246 -15.15 12.07 -23.10
C SER A 246 -15.99 12.30 -24.36
N LYS A 247 -15.75 11.52 -25.43
CA LYS A 247 -16.31 11.74 -26.78
C LYS A 247 -17.67 11.04 -26.97
N ASP A 248 -17.88 9.88 -26.34
CA ASP A 248 -19.07 9.04 -26.53
C ASP A 248 -19.64 8.43 -25.24
N GLY A 249 -19.00 8.67 -24.08
CA GLY A 249 -19.45 8.17 -22.78
C GLY A 249 -19.33 6.65 -22.57
N ARG A 250 -18.70 5.91 -23.50
CA ARG A 250 -18.53 4.45 -23.39
C ARG A 250 -17.41 4.07 -22.41
N PRO A 251 -17.48 2.89 -21.75
CA PRO A 251 -16.39 2.39 -20.92
C PRO A 251 -15.06 2.26 -21.68
N ASN A 252 -13.94 2.54 -21.03
CA ASN A 252 -12.60 2.34 -21.57
C ASN A 252 -11.61 1.85 -20.49
N SER A 253 -10.40 1.46 -20.88
CA SER A 253 -9.35 0.93 -19.99
C SER A 253 -8.47 2.00 -19.32
N ARG A 254 -8.67 3.29 -19.61
CA ARG A 254 -7.74 4.36 -19.20
C ARG A 254 -7.54 4.47 -17.69
N LEU A 255 -8.61 4.31 -16.88
CA LEU A 255 -8.50 4.26 -15.42
C LEU A 255 -7.60 3.10 -14.96
N GLN A 256 -7.83 1.90 -15.48
CA GLN A 256 -7.09 0.70 -15.07
C GLN A 256 -5.60 0.82 -15.45
N GLN A 257 -5.31 1.23 -16.69
CA GLN A 257 -3.94 1.44 -17.17
C GLN A 257 -3.21 2.50 -16.33
N PHE A 258 -3.88 3.59 -15.98
CA PHE A 258 -3.31 4.67 -15.18
C PHE A 258 -2.98 4.22 -13.74
N VAL A 259 -3.86 3.46 -13.09
CA VAL A 259 -3.59 2.98 -11.72
C VAL A 259 -2.61 1.80 -11.67
N ASP A 260 -2.64 0.89 -12.66
CA ASP A 260 -1.73 -0.25 -12.75
C ASP A 260 -0.28 0.25 -12.93
N GLU A 261 -0.04 1.24 -13.80
CA GLU A 261 1.27 1.85 -14.03
C GLU A 261 1.77 2.66 -12.82
N ILE A 262 0.90 3.36 -12.10
CA ILE A 262 1.25 4.01 -10.82
C ILE A 262 1.64 2.96 -9.78
N ALA A 263 0.85 1.89 -9.63
CA ALA A 263 1.16 0.81 -8.69
C ALA A 263 2.49 0.13 -9.04
N GLN A 264 2.74 -0.13 -10.32
CA GLN A 264 3.99 -0.73 -10.82
C GLN A 264 5.21 0.13 -10.44
N ARG A 265 5.19 1.45 -10.69
CA ARG A 265 6.28 2.36 -10.30
C ARG A 265 6.55 2.36 -8.78
N PHE A 266 5.49 2.28 -7.97
CA PHE A 266 5.61 2.18 -6.51
C PHE A 266 6.10 0.81 -6.01
N LEU A 267 5.88 -0.26 -6.77
CA LEU A 267 6.43 -1.60 -6.54
C LEU A 267 7.91 -1.69 -6.94
N ASP A 268 8.28 -1.14 -8.09
CA ASP A 268 9.67 -1.10 -8.57
C ASP A 268 10.57 -0.24 -7.67
N ALA A 269 10.05 0.88 -7.16
CA ALA A 269 10.71 1.68 -6.11
C ALA A 269 10.79 0.99 -4.74
N GLY A 270 10.20 -0.20 -4.57
CA GLY A 270 10.27 -1.00 -3.34
C GLY A 270 9.53 -0.41 -2.13
N LEU A 271 8.61 0.54 -2.34
CA LEU A 271 7.84 1.24 -1.30
C LEU A 271 6.47 0.59 -1.02
N MET A 272 5.89 -0.07 -2.03
CA MET A 272 4.59 -0.73 -1.95
C MET A 272 4.67 -2.20 -1.52
N LEU A 273 3.64 -2.67 -0.81
CA LEU A 273 3.43 -4.08 -0.51
C LEU A 273 3.02 -4.83 -1.78
N GLN A 274 3.54 -6.04 -1.97
CA GLN A 274 3.26 -6.87 -3.14
C GLN A 274 1.78 -7.27 -3.18
N PRO A 275 1.02 -6.89 -4.23
CA PRO A 275 -0.38 -7.22 -4.35
C PRO A 275 -0.59 -8.70 -4.66
N GLN A 276 -1.80 -9.21 -4.37
CA GLN A 276 -2.18 -10.60 -4.69
C GLN A 276 -2.50 -10.80 -6.20
N SER A 277 -2.63 -9.70 -6.94
CA SER A 277 -2.97 -9.62 -8.36
C SER A 277 -1.98 -8.69 -9.06
N LYS A 278 -1.70 -8.93 -10.35
CA LYS A 278 -0.90 -8.00 -11.18
C LYS A 278 -1.64 -6.71 -11.53
N GLN A 279 -2.97 -6.72 -11.48
CA GLN A 279 -3.81 -5.56 -11.72
C GLN A 279 -4.44 -5.08 -10.41
N VAL A 280 -4.51 -3.75 -10.25
CA VAL A 280 -5.14 -3.08 -9.13
C VAL A 280 -6.64 -3.39 -9.12
N LYS A 281 -7.13 -4.07 -8.07
CA LYS A 281 -8.56 -4.33 -7.89
C LYS A 281 -9.25 -3.05 -7.40
N LEU A 282 -9.54 -2.12 -8.31
CA LEU A 282 -10.25 -0.88 -7.96
C LEU A 282 -11.66 -1.16 -7.42
N HIS A 283 -11.90 -0.69 -6.20
CA HIS A 283 -13.19 -0.76 -5.53
C HIS A 283 -13.39 0.47 -4.65
N MET A 284 -14.64 0.93 -4.52
CA MET A 284 -15.03 1.98 -3.57
C MET A 284 -15.85 1.35 -2.45
N THR A 285 -15.23 1.14 -1.28
CA THR A 285 -15.87 0.47 -0.15
C THR A 285 -17.05 1.27 0.39
N LEU A 286 -18.22 0.65 0.41
CA LEU A 286 -19.47 1.20 0.91
C LEU A 286 -19.74 0.74 2.34
N MET A 287 -19.48 -0.55 2.61
CA MET A 287 -19.74 -1.18 3.90
C MET A 287 -18.61 -2.14 4.27
N ASN A 288 -18.18 -2.15 5.55
CA ASN A 288 -17.11 -3.02 6.05
C ASN A 288 -17.36 -3.39 7.52
N THR A 289 -17.18 -4.67 7.88
CA THR A 289 -17.34 -5.14 9.26
C THR A 289 -16.34 -4.49 10.22
N LYS A 290 -15.15 -4.12 9.74
CA LYS A 290 -14.14 -3.34 10.49
C LYS A 290 -14.65 -1.98 10.98
N PHE A 291 -15.60 -1.34 10.28
CA PHE A 291 -16.07 0.00 10.65
C PHE A 291 -16.92 -0.02 11.93
N ARG A 292 -17.53 -1.17 12.28
CA ARG A 292 -18.14 -1.35 13.60
C ARG A 292 -17.09 -1.22 14.71
N GLU A 293 -15.96 -1.91 14.59
CA GLU A 293 -14.88 -1.90 15.58
C GLU A 293 -14.28 -0.49 15.73
N GLN A 294 -14.03 0.21 14.61
CA GLN A 294 -13.46 1.55 14.60
C GLN A 294 -14.37 2.58 15.32
N ARG A 295 -15.70 2.52 15.15
CA ARG A 295 -16.64 3.43 15.82
C ARG A 295 -16.88 3.12 17.31
N PHE A 296 -16.32 2.03 17.84
CA PHE A 296 -16.33 1.69 19.27
C PHE A 296 -14.94 1.65 19.91
N ALA A 297 -13.88 1.96 19.15
CA ALA A 297 -12.53 2.12 19.67
C ALA A 297 -12.44 3.40 20.52
N THR A 298 -12.35 3.25 21.83
CA THR A 298 -12.11 4.36 22.74
C THR A 298 -10.64 4.81 22.62
N GLU A 299 -10.43 6.08 22.31
CA GLU A 299 -9.14 6.64 21.88
C GLU A 299 -8.02 6.55 22.93
N ASN A 300 -8.36 6.28 24.19
CA ASN A 300 -7.43 6.18 25.33
C ASN A 300 -7.63 4.88 26.13
N VAL A 301 -7.13 3.76 25.61
CA VAL A 301 -6.97 2.53 26.39
C VAL A 301 -5.57 1.93 26.19
N SER A 302 -4.79 1.88 27.27
CA SER A 302 -3.44 1.26 27.31
C SER A 302 -3.48 -0.29 27.30
N ARG A 303 -4.52 -0.87 26.70
CA ARG A 303 -4.72 -2.30 26.48
C ARG A 303 -5.30 -2.49 25.09
N ALA A 304 -4.68 -3.36 24.29
CA ALA A 304 -5.27 -3.80 23.03
C ALA A 304 -6.67 -4.37 23.30
N ALA A 305 -7.68 -3.86 22.58
CA ALA A 305 -9.03 -4.38 22.67
C ALA A 305 -9.04 -5.88 22.35
N PRO A 306 -9.87 -6.70 23.01
CA PRO A 306 -10.01 -8.10 22.65
C PRO A 306 -10.45 -8.19 21.19
N ARG A 307 -9.67 -8.91 20.37
CA ARG A 307 -10.04 -9.24 18.98
C ARG A 307 -11.25 -10.18 19.00
N ASN A 308 -12.44 -9.60 19.08
CA ASN A 308 -13.68 -10.29 18.77
C ASN A 308 -13.57 -10.85 17.35
N PRO A 309 -14.18 -12.02 17.06
CA PRO A 309 -14.26 -12.51 15.69
C PRO A 309 -15.07 -11.51 14.85
N ARG A 310 -14.62 -11.24 13.61
CA ARG A 310 -15.38 -10.39 12.67
C ARG A 310 -16.80 -10.92 12.55
N GLN A 311 -17.77 -10.06 12.83
CA GLN A 311 -19.18 -10.38 12.63
C GLN A 311 -19.58 -9.95 11.22
N SER A 312 -19.79 -10.91 10.33
CA SER A 312 -20.34 -10.74 8.99
C SER A 312 -21.70 -10.04 8.96
N PHE A 313 -22.18 -9.71 7.76
CA PHE A 313 -23.55 -9.29 7.52
C PHE A 313 -24.14 -9.94 6.27
N ASP A 314 -25.47 -10.08 6.25
CA ASP A 314 -26.21 -10.56 5.09
C ASP A 314 -26.47 -9.40 4.11
N ALA A 315 -25.80 -9.44 2.97
CA ALA A 315 -25.98 -8.48 1.87
C ALA A 315 -27.01 -8.97 0.83
N SER A 316 -27.59 -10.18 0.97
CA SER A 316 -28.45 -10.80 -0.04
C SER A 316 -29.66 -9.95 -0.42
N ALA A 317 -30.28 -9.27 0.56
CA ALA A 317 -31.38 -8.34 0.31
C ALA A 317 -30.94 -7.08 -0.44
N ILE A 318 -29.74 -6.55 -0.13
CA ILE A 318 -29.15 -5.38 -0.78
C ILE A 318 -28.81 -5.74 -2.23
N LEU A 319 -28.08 -6.83 -2.44
CA LEU A 319 -27.67 -7.34 -3.75
C LEU A 319 -28.88 -7.67 -4.63
N LYS A 320 -29.93 -8.30 -4.07
CA LYS A 320 -31.17 -8.62 -4.82
C LYS A 320 -31.92 -7.38 -5.32
N ARG A 321 -31.85 -6.25 -4.60
CA ARG A 321 -32.56 -5.00 -4.95
C ARG A 321 -31.71 -4.01 -5.74
N TYR A 322 -30.40 -3.96 -5.46
CA TYR A 322 -29.52 -2.85 -5.83
C TYR A 322 -28.24 -3.27 -6.55
N ARG A 323 -28.16 -4.51 -7.09
CA ARG A 323 -26.97 -5.05 -7.78
C ARG A 323 -26.31 -4.08 -8.76
N ASP A 324 -27.10 -3.32 -9.51
CA ASP A 324 -26.63 -2.45 -10.59
C ASP A 324 -26.84 -0.95 -10.30
N HIS A 325 -27.02 -0.60 -9.01
CA HIS A 325 -27.24 0.76 -8.52
C HIS A 325 -26.12 1.72 -8.95
N SER A 326 -26.49 2.91 -9.44
CA SER A 326 -25.58 3.92 -9.96
C SER A 326 -25.36 5.03 -8.94
N PHE A 327 -24.18 5.07 -8.32
CA PHE A 327 -23.76 6.15 -7.42
C PHE A 327 -23.44 7.44 -8.18
N GLY A 328 -23.13 7.35 -9.48
CA GLY A 328 -23.07 8.50 -10.38
C GLY A 328 -21.81 8.53 -11.25
N LYS A 329 -21.40 9.76 -11.59
CA LYS A 329 -20.17 10.05 -12.35
C LYS A 329 -19.36 11.10 -11.59
N VAL A 330 -18.04 10.96 -11.60
CA VAL A 330 -17.10 11.86 -10.92
C VAL A 330 -15.91 12.13 -11.84
N THR A 331 -15.44 13.38 -11.88
CA THR A 331 -14.08 13.69 -12.36
C THR A 331 -13.15 13.45 -11.19
N VAL A 332 -12.26 12.45 -11.29
CA VAL A 332 -11.31 12.13 -10.22
C VAL A 332 -10.31 13.28 -10.11
N PRO A 333 -10.15 13.91 -8.94
CA PRO A 333 -9.45 15.19 -8.85
C PRO A 333 -7.93 15.03 -8.72
N SER A 334 -7.48 13.93 -8.12
CA SER A 334 -6.07 13.68 -7.86
C SER A 334 -5.81 12.21 -7.59
N VAL A 335 -4.55 11.83 -7.65
CA VAL A 335 -3.99 10.68 -6.93
C VAL A 335 -3.39 11.22 -5.62
N SER A 336 -3.51 10.49 -4.51
CA SER A 336 -3.02 10.93 -3.20
C SER A 336 -2.37 9.81 -2.39
N ILE A 337 -1.33 10.15 -1.63
CA ILE A 337 -0.71 9.32 -0.59
C ILE A 337 -1.34 9.71 0.74
N LEU A 338 -2.02 8.76 1.38
CA LEU A 338 -2.89 9.01 2.51
C LEU A 338 -2.42 8.28 3.78
N ILE A 339 -2.55 8.92 4.93
CA ILE A 339 -2.35 8.32 6.26
C ILE A 339 -3.71 7.78 6.76
N PRO A 340 -3.86 6.45 7.00
CA PRO A 340 -5.15 5.90 7.43
C PRO A 340 -5.65 6.37 8.79
N ARG A 341 -4.73 6.79 9.66
CA ARG A 341 -4.93 6.98 11.11
C ARG A 341 -5.04 8.45 11.52
N SER A 342 -5.01 9.37 10.57
CA SER A 342 -5.09 10.81 10.80
C SER A 342 -5.99 11.46 9.74
N CYS A 343 -6.59 12.61 10.08
CA CYS A 343 -7.67 13.20 9.30
C CYS A 343 -7.56 14.73 9.20
N ASP A 344 -7.93 15.26 8.03
CA ASP A 344 -8.02 16.70 7.83
C ASP A 344 -9.27 17.28 8.53
N ALA A 345 -9.36 18.61 8.56
CA ALA A 345 -10.51 19.32 9.15
C ALA A 345 -11.85 19.09 8.43
N LYS A 346 -11.88 18.32 7.33
CA LYS A 346 -13.09 17.90 6.59
C LYS A 346 -13.41 16.42 6.81
N GLY A 347 -12.59 15.70 7.58
CA GLY A 347 -12.73 14.27 7.85
C GLY A 347 -12.10 13.34 6.81
N PHE A 348 -11.49 13.84 5.74
CA PHE A 348 -10.72 13.00 4.80
C PHE A 348 -9.43 12.50 5.45
N TYR A 349 -8.72 11.57 4.83
CA TYR A 349 -7.44 11.10 5.34
C TYR A 349 -6.36 12.18 5.15
N ASP A 350 -5.45 12.30 6.11
CA ASP A 350 -4.31 13.22 5.97
C ASP A 350 -3.48 12.84 4.74
N ASN A 351 -3.12 13.87 3.96
CA ASN A 351 -2.45 13.73 2.67
C ASN A 351 -0.99 14.18 2.81
N VAL A 352 -0.05 13.32 2.38
CA VAL A 352 1.40 13.57 2.43
C VAL A 352 2.08 13.56 1.06
N GLY A 353 1.29 13.63 -0.01
CA GLY A 353 1.78 13.73 -1.38
C GLY A 353 0.67 13.53 -2.38
N LYS A 354 0.56 14.41 -3.37
CA LYS A 354 -0.60 14.52 -4.26
C LYS A 354 -0.16 14.78 -5.70
N LEU A 355 -0.82 14.13 -6.65
CA LEU A 355 -0.75 14.45 -8.09
C LEU A 355 -2.14 14.92 -8.54
N ASP A 356 -2.29 16.20 -8.85
CA ASP A 356 -3.53 16.75 -9.42
C ASP A 356 -3.78 16.24 -10.83
N LEU A 357 -5.06 16.02 -11.17
CA LEU A 357 -5.51 15.58 -12.48
C LEU A 357 -6.25 16.72 -13.22
N PRO A 358 -6.32 16.68 -14.57
CA PRO A 358 -7.03 17.68 -15.35
C PRO A 358 -8.53 17.77 -15.02
N GLY A 359 -9.10 18.97 -15.11
CA GLY A 359 -10.55 19.19 -14.96
C GLY A 359 -11.05 19.58 -13.56
N ASN A 360 -10.17 20.10 -12.69
CA ASN A 360 -10.52 20.65 -11.37
C ASN A 360 -10.89 22.14 -11.38
N GLN A 361 -11.68 22.59 -12.37
CA GLN A 361 -12.24 23.96 -12.46
C GLN A 361 -13.76 23.90 -12.45
#